data_AF-A0A974RYQ4-F1
#
_entry.id   AF-A0A974RYQ4-F1
#
_cell.length_a   1.000
_cell.length_b   1.000
_cell.length_c   1.000
_cell.angle_alpha   90.00
_cell.angle_beta   90.00
_cell.angle_gamma   90.00
#
_symmetry.space_group_name_H-M   'P 1'
#
loop_
_entity.id
_entity.type
_entity.pdbx_description
1 polymer ?
#
loop_
_entity_poly.entity_id
_entity_poly.type
_entity_poly.pdbx_seq_one_letter_code
_entity_poly.pdbx_strand_id
1 'polypeptide(L)' 'MFKRNKEIRQAKGDIPLWAIAERLGVHENTFYNWMKTEMIGERRQKVIVAIKEIREELQKD' A
#
# COMPACT_ATOMS: atom_id res chain seq x y z
N MET A 1 16.02 12.96 -4.74
CA MET A 1 14.95 12.01 -5.13
C MET A 1 14.08 11.75 -3.90
N PHE A 2 12.85 12.27 -3.86
CA PHE A 2 12.03 12.31 -2.65
C PHE A 2 11.76 10.90 -2.09
N LYS A 3 12.26 10.58 -0.88
CA LYS A 3 12.02 9.34 -0.12
C LYS A 3 10.59 9.29 0.46
N ARG A 4 9.58 9.76 -0.27
CA ARG A 4 8.18 9.77 0.19
C ARG A 4 7.63 8.35 0.22
N ASN A 5 6.87 8.01 1.26
CA ASN A 5 6.25 6.70 1.46
C ASN A 5 7.25 5.53 1.47
N LYS A 6 8.49 5.74 1.94
CA LYS A 6 9.53 4.69 1.97
C LYS A 6 9.03 3.44 2.70
N GLU A 7 8.36 3.61 3.83
CA GLU A 7 7.82 2.51 4.59
C GLU A 7 6.75 1.72 3.84
N ILE A 8 5.85 2.39 3.11
CA ILE A 8 4.81 1.73 2.31
C ILE A 8 5.45 0.95 1.17
N ARG A 9 6.51 1.49 0.53
CA ARG A 9 7.27 0.76 -0.49
C ARG A 9 7.98 -0.46 0.08
N GLN A 10 8.54 -0.34 1.28
CA GLN A 10 9.20 -1.46 1.98
C GLN A 10 8.18 -2.52 2.42
N ALA A 11 7.04 -2.10 2.95
CA ALA A 11 5.97 -3.01 3.38
C ALA A 11 5.36 -3.75 2.18
N LYS A 12 5.08 -3.03 1.08
CA LYS A 12 4.55 -3.58 -0.18
C LYS A 12 5.42 -4.71 -0.69
N GLY A 13 6.74 -4.50 -0.75
CA GLY A 13 7.66 -5.44 -1.40
C GLY A 13 7.16 -5.80 -2.81
N ASP A 14 6.87 -7.09 -2.98
CA ASP A 14 6.52 -7.71 -4.27
C ASP A 14 5.01 -7.65 -4.56
N ILE A 15 4.19 -7.22 -3.60
CA ILE A 15 2.74 -7.11 -3.76
C ILE A 15 2.42 -6.11 -4.87
N PRO A 16 1.59 -6.44 -5.86
CA PRO A 16 1.17 -5.51 -6.90
C PRO A 16 0.34 -4.32 -6.37
N LEU A 17 0.39 -3.17 -7.06
CA LEU A 17 -0.39 -2.00 -6.66
C LEU A 17 -1.90 -2.24 -6.76
N TRP A 18 -2.35 -2.98 -7.77
CA TRP A 18 -3.76 -3.35 -7.94
C TRP A 18 -4.32 -4.13 -6.74
N ALA A 19 -3.55 -5.06 -6.17
CA ALA A 19 -4.00 -5.89 -5.05
C ALA A 19 -4.21 -5.03 -3.78
N ILE A 20 -3.30 -4.08 -3.53
CA ILE A 20 -3.43 -3.15 -2.40
C ILE A 20 -4.62 -2.20 -2.64
N ALA A 21 -4.79 -1.72 -3.86
CA ALA A 21 -5.89 -0.83 -4.23
C ALA A 21 -7.25 -1.52 -4.07
N GLU A 22 -7.37 -2.76 -4.51
CA GLU A 22 -8.55 -3.61 -4.35
C GLU A 22 -8.89 -3.80 -2.87
N ARG A 23 -7.91 -4.14 -2.03
CA ARG A 23 -8.10 -4.27 -0.57
C ARG A 23 -8.56 -2.97 0.09
N LEU A 24 -8.09 -1.83 -0.43
CA LEU A 24 -8.47 -0.50 0.04
C LEU A 24 -9.80 0.00 -0.55
N GLY A 25 -10.43 -0.75 -1.46
CA GLY A 25 -11.66 -0.36 -2.15
C GLY A 25 -11.51 0.84 -3.08
N VAL A 26 -10.31 1.04 -3.64
CA VAL A 26 -10.01 2.16 -4.56
C VAL A 26 -9.48 1.65 -5.88
N HIS A 27 -9.58 2.47 -6.93
CA HIS A 27 -8.89 2.19 -8.18
C HIS A 27 -7.37 2.23 -8.02
N GLU A 28 -6.67 1.39 -8.79
CA GLU A 28 -5.20 1.37 -8.82
C GLU A 28 -4.60 2.75 -9.11
N ASN A 29 -5.17 3.51 -10.05
CA ASN A 29 -4.73 4.87 -10.35
C ASN A 29 -4.86 5.82 -9.15
N THR A 30 -5.90 5.64 -8.33
CA THR A 30 -6.08 6.42 -7.10
C THR A 30 -4.97 6.10 -6.11
N PHE A 31 -4.67 4.82 -5.90
CA PHE A 31 -3.59 4.40 -5.02
C PHE A 31 -2.21 4.83 -5.55
N TYR A 32 -1.99 4.74 -6.86
CA TYR A 32 -0.78 5.25 -7.52
C TYR A 32 -0.60 6.75 -7.29
N ASN A 33 -1.68 7.53 -7.37
CA ASN A 33 -1.63 8.96 -7.06
C ASN A 33 -1.34 9.24 -5.59
N TRP A 34 -1.86 8.44 -4.66
CA TRP A 34 -1.51 8.55 -3.24
C TRP A 34 -0.03 8.26 -2.99
N MET A 35 0.59 7.39 -3.77
CA MET A 35 2.02 7.09 -3.66
C MET A 35 2.93 8.24 -4.13
N LYS A 36 2.42 9.21 -4.89
CA LYS A 36 3.17 10.40 -5.34
C LYS A 36 3.33 11.46 -4.24
N THR A 37 2.37 11.54 -3.32
CA THR A 37 2.37 12.45 -2.18
C THR A 37 2.67 11.70 -0.89
N GLU A 38 3.15 12.37 0.15
CA GLU A 38 3.36 11.71 1.44
C GLU A 38 2.02 11.38 2.09
N MET A 39 1.81 10.10 2.41
CA MET A 39 0.62 9.66 3.15
C MET A 39 0.87 9.86 4.65
N ILE A 40 -0.01 10.62 5.30
CA ILE A 40 0.05 10.92 6.73
C ILE A 40 -1.19 10.41 7.46
N GLY A 41 -1.05 10.21 8.77
CA GLY A 41 -2.14 9.85 9.67
C GLY A 41 -2.86 8.55 9.29
N GLU A 42 -4.19 8.58 9.35
CA GLU A 42 -5.06 7.43 9.16
C GLU A 42 -4.87 6.74 7.80
N ARG A 43 -4.64 7.52 6.73
CA ARG A 43 -4.47 6.97 5.38
C ARG A 43 -3.24 6.08 5.30
N ARG A 44 -2.10 6.50 5.87
CA ARG A 44 -0.88 5.68 5.94
C ARG A 44 -1.13 4.38 6.70
N GLN A 45 -1.82 4.48 7.84
CA GLN A 45 -2.12 3.30 8.66
C GLN A 45 -2.98 2.29 7.90
N LYS A 46 -4.05 2.74 7.23
CA LYS A 46 -4.92 1.88 6.40
C LYS A 46 -4.13 1.14 5.32
N VAL A 47 -3.25 1.83 4.62
CA VAL A 47 -2.40 1.22 3.58
C VAL A 47 -1.44 0.18 4.16
N ILE A 48 -0.80 0.48 5.28
CA ILE A 48 0.13 -0.45 5.94
C ILE A 48 -0.62 -1.70 6.41
N VAL A 49 -1.81 -1.55 7.00
CA VAL A 49 -2.64 -2.68 7.44
C VAL A 49 -3.06 -3.53 6.24
N ALA A 50 -3.59 -2.92 5.18
CA ALA A 50 -3.97 -3.63 3.96
C ALA A 50 -2.81 -4.44 3.37
N ILE A 51 -1.60 -3.87 3.32
CA ILE A 51 -0.40 -4.56 2.86
C ILE A 51 -0.04 -5.75 3.76
N LYS A 52 -0.13 -5.58 5.09
CA LYS A 52 0.16 -6.66 6.03
C LYS A 52 -0.82 -7.82 5.88
N GLU A 53 -2.11 -7.53 5.79
CA GLU A 53 -3.15 -8.54 5.60
C GLU A 53 -2.91 -9.36 4.32
N ILE A 54 -2.68 -8.69 3.18
CA ILE A 54 -2.35 -9.37 1.92
C ILE A 54 -1.11 -10.25 2.07
N ARG A 55 -0.10 -9.79 2.80
CA ARG A 55 1.14 -10.55 3.01
C ARG A 55 0.92 -11.78 3.90
N GLU A 56 0.09 -11.66 4.93
CA GLU A 56 -0.29 -12.77 5.79
C GLU A 56 -1.14 -13.81 5.04
N GLU A 57 -1.99 -13.38 4.11
CA GLU A 57 -2.74 -14.25 3.20
C GLU A 57 -1.77 -15.02 2.28
N LEU A 58 -0.84 -14.32 1.62
CA LEU A 58 0.15 -14.93 0.73
C LEU A 58 1.13 -15.90 1.42
N GLN A 59 1.29 -15.83 2.74
CA GLN A 59 2.15 -16.76 3.50
C GLN A 59 1.39 -17.99 4.01
N LYS A 60 0.05 -17.97 3.96
CA LYS A 60 -0.79 -19.08 4.43
C LYS A 60 -1.14 -20.07 3.30
N ASP A 61 -0.91 -19.69 2.04
CA ASP A 61 -1.00 -20.54 0.86
C ASP A 61 0.38 -21.10 0.45
#